data_AF-A0A1A6C0T0-F1
#
_entry.id   AF-A0A1A6C0T0-F1
#
_cell.length_a   1.000
_cell.length_b   1.000
_cell.length_c   1.000
_cell.angle_alpha   90.00
_cell.angle_beta   90.00
_cell.angle_gamma   90.00
#
_symmetry.space_group_name_H-M   'P 1'
#
loop_
_entity.id
_entity.type
_entity.pdbx_description
1 polymer ?
#
loop_
_entity_poly.entity_id
_entity_poly.type
_entity_poly.pdbx_seq_one_letter_code
_entity_poly.pdbx_strand_id
1 'polypeptide(L)' 'MNVPTPEPRLCTCGARVAVRRETRRTAEGGEIIVYRVACPVCGQTGPAIPLDGRDEAEVIAEAVAAWNALIARTRPLE' A
#
# COMPACT_ATOMS: atom_id res chain seq x y z
N MET A 1 21.21 -5.27 4.34
CA MET A 1 21.12 -4.18 3.34
C MET A 1 19.81 -3.47 3.61
N ASN A 2 19.82 -2.18 3.95
CA ASN A 2 18.60 -1.44 4.24
C ASN A 2 18.02 -0.99 2.89
N VAL A 3 17.03 -1.72 2.36
CA VAL A 3 16.39 -1.34 1.10
C VAL A 3 15.57 -0.07 1.38
N PRO A 4 15.88 1.08 0.77
CA PRO A 4 15.10 2.28 0.99
C PRO A 4 13.68 2.03 0.48
N THR A 5 12.71 2.08 1.38
CA THR A 5 11.30 1.99 1.01
C THR A 5 10.96 3.17 0.09
N PRO A 6 10.38 2.94 -1.09
CA PRO A 6 9.99 4.03 -1.97
C PRO A 6 8.98 4.94 -1.28
N GLU A 7 9.02 6.24 -1.60
CA GLU A 7 8.05 7.20 -1.07
C GLU A 7 6.73 7.11 -1.84
N PRO A 8 5.57 7.10 -1.15
CA PRO A 8 4.28 7.06 -1.83
C PRO A 8 3.92 8.42 -2.41
N ARG A 9 3.45 8.43 -3.66
CA ARG A 9 2.87 9.59 -4.32
C ARG A 9 1.66 10.11 -3.55
N LEU A 10 1.42 11.42 -3.66
CA LEU A 10 0.21 12.02 -3.11
C LEU A 10 -1.03 11.34 -3.70
N CYS A 11 -2.09 11.30 -2.89
CA CYS A 11 -3.39 10.86 -3.37
C CYS A 11 -3.91 11.79 -4.47
N THR A 12 -4.87 11.29 -5.25
CA THR A 12 -5.60 12.08 -6.25
C THR A 12 -6.23 13.36 -5.66
N CYS A 13 -6.61 13.35 -4.38
CA CYS A 13 -7.08 14.52 -3.64
C CYS A 13 -5.98 15.49 -3.18
N GLY A 14 -4.70 15.20 -3.45
CA GLY A 14 -3.54 16.01 -3.05
C GLY A 14 -2.99 15.72 -1.65
N ALA A 15 -3.64 14.86 -0.86
CA ALA A 15 -3.18 14.54 0.49
C ALA A 15 -2.02 13.54 0.52
N ARG A 16 -1.17 13.65 1.56
CA ARG A 16 -0.19 12.61 1.90
C ARG A 16 -0.92 11.36 2.35
N VAL A 17 -0.35 10.21 2.01
CA VAL A 17 -0.89 8.89 2.34
C VAL A 17 0.01 8.18 3.33
N ALA A 18 -0.53 7.13 3.95
CA ALA A 18 0.21 6.30 4.90
C ALA A 18 0.05 4.82 4.54
N VAL A 19 1.08 4.04 4.84
CA VAL A 19 0.98 2.58 4.82
C VAL A 19 0.28 2.14 6.10
N ARG A 20 -0.70 1.26 5.95
CA ARG A 20 -1.47 0.65 7.03
C ARG A 20 -1.22 -0.84 7.04
N ARG A 21 -0.95 -1.36 8.23
CA ARG A 21 -0.92 -2.79 8.54
C ARG A 21 -2.31 -3.18 9.04
N GLU A 22 -2.93 -4.14 8.38
CA GLU A 22 -4.27 -4.64 8.70
C GLU A 22 -4.23 -6.17 8.84
N THR A 23 -5.02 -6.71 9.76
CA THR A 23 -5.24 -8.14 9.86
C THR A 23 -6.49 -8.49 9.09
N ARG A 24 -6.38 -9.41 8.12
CA ARG A 24 -7.50 -9.88 7.31
C ARG A 24 -7.75 -11.36 7.60
N ARG A 25 -9.00 -11.70 7.88
CA ARG A 25 -9.41 -13.11 8.00
C ARG A 25 -9.54 -13.73 6.61
N THR A 26 -8.90 -14.89 6.41
CA THR A 26 -9.01 -15.69 5.19
C THR A 26 -10.29 -16.52 5.22
N ALA A 27 -10.69 -17.03 4.05
CA ALA A 27 -11.86 -17.91 3.94
C ALA A 27 -11.69 -19.23 4.72
N GLU A 28 -10.45 -19.64 4.96
CA GLU A 28 -10.07 -20.84 5.72
C GLU A 28 -10.07 -20.60 7.24
N GLY A 29 -10.47 -19.40 7.70
CA GLY A 29 -10.54 -19.03 9.11
C GLY A 29 -9.21 -18.59 9.71
N GLY A 30 -8.13 -18.56 8.92
CA GLY A 30 -6.83 -18.02 9.33
C GLY A 30 -6.81 -16.49 9.32
N GLU A 31 -5.86 -15.90 10.03
CA GLU A 31 -5.59 -14.46 10.00
C GLU A 31 -4.28 -14.20 9.27
N ILE A 32 -4.33 -13.34 8.26
CA ILE A 32 -3.15 -12.88 7.54
C ILE A 32 -2.93 -11.39 7.79
N ILE A 33 -1.67 -10.98 7.86
CA ILE A 33 -1.30 -9.57 7.89
C ILE A 33 -1.21 -9.08 6.45
N VAL A 34 -1.84 -7.95 6.16
CA VAL A 34 -1.74 -7.27 4.87
C VAL A 34 -1.27 -5.83 5.09
N TYR A 35 -0.47 -5.32 4.15
CA TYR A 35 -0.07 -3.93 4.08
C TYR A 35 -0.73 -3.27 2.89
N ARG A 36 -1.25 -2.06 3.08
CA ARG A 36 -1.75 -1.25 1.97
C ARG A 36 -1.54 0.23 2.22
N VAL A 37 -1.43 1.00 1.15
CA VAL A 37 -1.46 2.46 1.23
C VAL A 37 -2.91 2.94 1.33
N ALA A 38 -3.17 3.89 2.21
CA ALA A 38 -4.48 4.52 2.36
C ALA A 38 -4.36 6.03 2.53
N CYS A 39 -5.28 6.76 1.89
CA CYS A 39 -5.45 8.19 2.08
C CYS A 39 -6.35 8.44 3.31
N PRO A 40 -5.85 9.11 4.37
CA PRO A 40 -6.66 9.40 5.55
C PRO A 40 -7.71 10.49 5.32
N VAL A 41 -7.64 11.22 4.20
CA VAL A 41 -8.54 12.34 3.89
C VAL A 41 -9.76 11.88 3.10
N CYS A 42 -9.57 11.24 1.95
CA CYS A 42 -10.67 10.83 1.07
C CYS A 42 -11.01 9.34 1.16
N GLY A 43 -10.25 8.55 1.93
CA GLY A 43 -10.48 7.11 2.07
C GLY A 43 -10.06 6.26 0.87
N GLN A 44 -9.42 6.83 -0.16
CA GLN A 44 -8.88 6.05 -1.28
C GLN A 44 -7.83 5.07 -0.77
N THR A 45 -7.91 3.81 -1.20
CA THR A 45 -7.03 2.74 -0.76
C THR A 45 -6.36 2.05 -1.93
N GLY A 46 -5.10 1.70 -1.75
CA GLY A 46 -4.34 0.86 -2.66
C GLY A 46 -4.63 -0.63 -2.45
N PRO A 47 -4.01 -1.48 -3.29
CA PRO A 47 -4.13 -2.93 -3.14
C PRO A 47 -3.57 -3.40 -1.80
N ALA A 48 -4.21 -4.42 -1.24
CA ALA A 48 -3.76 -5.08 -0.02
C ALA A 48 -2.76 -6.18 -0.35
N ILE A 49 -1.54 -6.01 0.15
CA ILE A 49 -0.41 -6.89 -0.11
C ILE A 49 -0.17 -7.78 1.13
N PRO A 50 -0.29 -9.11 1.03
CA PRO A 50 -0.10 -10.00 2.17
C PRO A 50 1.37 -10.09 2.59
N LEU A 51 1.62 -10.20 3.90
CA LEU A 51 2.97 -10.44 4.43
C LEU A 51 3.46 -11.85 4.05
N ASP A 52 2.64 -12.87 4.28
CA ASP A 52 2.86 -14.27 3.85
C ASP A 52 4.30 -14.80 4.10
N GLY A 53 4.89 -14.48 5.25
CA GLY A 53 6.26 -14.90 5.60
C GLY A 53 7.38 -14.17 4.84
N ARG A 54 7.05 -13.19 4.00
CA ARG A 54 8.00 -12.28 3.35
C ARG A 54 8.52 -11.22 4.32
N ASP A 55 9.56 -10.52 3.91
CA ASP A 55 10.10 -9.39 4.65
C ASP A 55 9.08 -8.22 4.68
N GLU A 56 8.92 -7.60 5.84
CA GLU A 56 7.98 -6.49 6.02
C GLU A 56 8.35 -5.29 5.13
N ALA A 57 9.64 -4.95 5.02
CA ALA A 57 10.07 -3.81 4.23
C ALA A 57 9.86 -4.05 2.73
N GLU A 58 10.07 -5.27 2.25
CA GLU A 58 9.74 -5.68 0.87
C GLU A 58 8.24 -5.50 0.58
N VAL A 59 7.39 -5.99 1.48
CA VAL A 59 5.93 -5.91 1.33
C VAL A 59 5.42 -4.46 1.38
N ILE A 60 6.01 -3.63 2.25
CA ILE A 60 5.71 -2.19 2.29
C ILE A 60 6.15 -1.52 0.98
N ALA A 61 7.32 -1.84 0.46
CA ALA A 61 7.81 -1.29 -0.81
C ALA A 61 6.90 -1.67 -1.98
N GLU A 62 6.42 -2.93 -2.01
CA GLU A 62 5.45 -3.41 -3.00
C GLU A 62 4.11 -2.68 -2.90
N ALA A 63 3.59 -2.48 -1.68
CA ALA A 63 2.35 -1.72 -1.46
C ALA A 63 2.47 -0.26 -1.94
N VAL A 64 3.61 0.38 -1.69
CA VAL A 64 3.88 1.74 -2.16
C VAL A 64 4.05 1.79 -3.68
N ALA A 65 4.78 0.84 -4.28
CA ALA A 65 4.94 0.77 -5.72
C ALA A 65 3.59 0.59 -6.43
N ALA A 66 2.73 -0.28 -5.91
CA ALA A 66 1.40 -0.52 -6.45
C ALA A 66 0.49 0.72 -6.32
N TRP A 67 0.58 1.45 -5.22
CA TRP A 67 -0.08 2.76 -5.07
C TRP A 67 0.42 3.77 -6.11
N ASN A 68 1.74 3.88 -6.28
CA ASN A 68 2.34 4.81 -7.23
C ASN A 68 1.90 4.51 -8.67
N ALA A 69 1.83 3.23 -9.04
CA ALA A 69 1.30 2.80 -10.33
C ALA A 69 -0.19 3.13 -10.49
N LEU A 70 -1.01 2.97 -9.44
CA LEU A 70 -2.43 3.35 -9.45
C LEU A 70 -2.62 4.85 -9.66
N ILE A 71 -1.87 5.68 -8.94
CA ILE A 71 -1.93 7.14 -9.09
C ILE A 71 -1.42 7.56 -10.47
N ALA A 72 -0.32 6.98 -10.96
CA ALA A 72 0.20 7.24 -12.31
C ALA A 72 -0.83 6.94 -13.41
N ARG A 73 -1.61 5.87 -13.27
CA ARG A 73 -2.69 5.54 -14.21
C ARG A 73 -3.88 6.49 -14.12
N THR A 74 -4.16 7.01 -12.93
CA THR A 74 -5.31 7.90 -12.68
C THR A 74 -5.02 9.35 -13.05
N ARG A 75 -3.76 9.77 -13.01
CA ARG A 75 -3.27 11.04 -13.55
C ARG A 75 -2.25 10.78 -14.66
N PRO A 76 -2.70 10.43 -15.88
CA PRO A 76 -1.79 10.14 -16.98
C PRO A 76 -1.03 11.38 -17.52
N LEU A 77 -1.35 12.60 -17.10
CA LEU A 77 -0.86 13.82 -17.74
C LEU A 77 -0.71 14.98 -16.73
N GLU A 78 0.53 15.40 -16.49
CA GLU A 78 0.92 16.82 -16.50
C GLU A 78 1.83 17.00 -17.71
#